data_AF-A0A7W0Y2X3-F1
#
_entry.id   AF-A0A7W0Y2X3-F1
#
_cell.length_a   1.000
_cell.length_b   1.000
_cell.length_c   1.000
_cell.angle_alpha   90.00
_cell.angle_beta   90.00
_cell.angle_gamma   90.00
#
_symmetry.space_group_name_H-M   'P 1'
#
loop_
_entity.id
_entity.type
_entity.pdbx_description
1 polymer ?
#
loop_
_entity_poly.entity_id
_entity_poly.type
_entity_poly.pdbx_seq_one_letter_code
_entity_poly.pdbx_strand_id
1 'polypeptide(L)'
;YRYNAGSEAHKQIAEYLQSAWRGIGLEVELEAREWNSMLQATKAGEFEIARLGNIGSVADTESEFLPLFKCNTPDNRGRYCSAEFDRVMAEARTIPERTARNAKLREAEAIMINDVPVIPIYVYTQKHLVKPYVRDYAINLIDQPSLWRVSIDLSWRP
;
A
#
# COMPACT_ATOMS: atom_id res chain seq x y z
N TYR A 1 -11.69 0.86 -15.18
CA TYR A 1 -10.95 1.29 -13.97
C TYR A 1 -11.90 1.49 -12.81
N ARG A 2 -11.85 0.59 -11.84
CA ARG A 2 -12.68 0.65 -10.62
C ARG A 2 -12.01 1.46 -9.52
N TYR A 3 -12.74 2.37 -8.89
CA TYR A 3 -12.23 3.17 -7.78
C TYR A 3 -13.31 3.42 -6.71
N ASN A 4 -12.85 3.80 -5.51
CA ASN A 4 -13.75 4.06 -4.38
C ASN A 4 -14.38 5.45 -4.52
N ALA A 5 -15.71 5.48 -4.61
CA ALA A 5 -16.53 6.68 -4.77
C ALA A 5 -16.48 7.64 -3.56
N GLY A 6 -16.14 7.14 -2.37
CA GLY A 6 -16.09 7.93 -1.13
C GLY A 6 -14.87 8.85 -1.00
N SER A 7 -14.02 8.95 -2.03
CA SER A 7 -12.80 9.75 -2.00
C SER A 7 -12.64 10.57 -3.28
N GLU A 8 -12.71 11.89 -3.13
CA GLU A 8 -12.51 12.84 -4.23
C GLU A 8 -11.12 12.68 -4.86
N ALA A 9 -10.09 12.41 -4.06
CA ALA A 9 -8.74 12.16 -4.55
C ALA A 9 -8.68 10.94 -5.48
N HIS A 10 -9.46 9.88 -5.21
CA HIS A 10 -9.49 8.72 -6.10
C HIS A 10 -10.18 9.03 -7.42
N LYS A 11 -11.23 9.84 -7.40
CA LYS A 11 -11.90 10.31 -8.62
C LYS A 11 -10.96 11.13 -9.49
N GLN A 12 -10.23 12.08 -8.90
CA GLN A 12 -9.25 12.90 -9.63
C GLN A 12 -8.15 12.06 -10.28
N ILE A 13 -7.61 11.07 -9.55
CA ILE A 13 -6.64 10.13 -10.09
C ILE A 13 -7.24 9.31 -11.24
N ALA A 14 -8.48 8.83 -11.08
CA ALA A 14 -9.17 8.05 -12.11
C ALA A 14 -9.35 8.86 -13.41
N GLU A 15 -9.82 10.11 -13.32
CA GLU A 15 -10.01 11.00 -14.46
C GLU A 15 -8.69 11.34 -15.15
N TYR A 16 -7.64 11.61 -14.37
CA TYR A 16 -6.29 11.83 -14.92
C TYR A 16 -5.79 10.59 -15.68
N LEU A 17 -5.87 9.40 -15.08
CA LEU A 17 -5.43 8.16 -15.70
C LEU A 17 -6.26 7.83 -16.95
N GLN A 18 -7.57 8.06 -16.92
CA GLN A 18 -8.42 7.92 -18.11
C GLN A 18 -7.94 8.82 -19.25
N SER A 19 -7.62 10.08 -18.95
CA SER A 19 -7.08 11.01 -19.95
C SER A 19 -5.71 10.57 -20.47
N ALA A 20 -4.82 10.10 -19.59
CA ALA A 20 -3.50 9.62 -19.96
C ALA A 20 -3.58 8.38 -20.87
N TRP A 21 -4.46 7.42 -20.53
CA TRP A 21 -4.72 6.23 -21.34
C TRP A 21 -5.31 6.57 -22.71
N ARG A 22 -6.24 7.53 -22.78
CA ARG A 22 -6.75 8.02 -24.06
C ARG A 22 -5.63 8.61 -24.92
N GLY A 23 -4.66 9.30 -24.32
CA GLY A 23 -3.50 9.86 -25.02
C GLY A 23 -2.61 8.82 -25.70
N ILE A 24 -2.68 7.55 -25.28
CA ILE A 24 -1.99 6.42 -25.90
C ILE A 24 -2.94 5.47 -26.66
N GLY A 25 -4.18 5.90 -26.92
CA GLY A 25 -5.17 5.15 -27.69
C GLY A 25 -5.92 4.07 -26.91
N LEU A 26 -5.88 4.07 -25.57
CA LEU A 26 -6.66 3.17 -24.73
C LEU A 26 -7.94 3.84 -24.24
N GLU A 27 -9.08 3.22 -24.51
CA GLU A 27 -10.37 3.63 -23.96
C GLU A 27 -10.64 2.87 -22.66
N VAL A 28 -10.68 3.59 -21.55
CA VAL A 28 -10.92 3.01 -20.22
C VAL A 28 -12.14 3.63 -19.59
N GLU A 29 -13.15 2.82 -19.29
CA GLU A 29 -14.33 3.26 -18.55
C GLU A 29 -14.00 3.44 -17.05
N LEU A 30 -14.53 4.50 -16.44
CA LEU A 30 -14.41 4.74 -15.01
C LEU A 30 -15.63 4.20 -14.27
N GLU A 31 -15.40 3.36 -13.28
CA GLU A 31 -16.45 2.70 -12.52
C GLU A 31 -16.30 3.04 -11.03
N ALA A 32 -17.13 3.96 -10.56
CA ALA A 32 -17.18 4.34 -9.16
C ALA A 32 -17.97 3.29 -8.36
N ARG A 33 -17.40 2.79 -7.26
CA ARG A 33 -18.05 1.81 -6.38
C ARG A 33 -17.96 2.25 -4.92
N GLU A 34 -18.96 1.89 -4.13
CA GLU A 34 -18.85 1.93 -2.67
C GLU A 34 -17.71 0.99 -2.22
N TRP A 35 -17.02 1.35 -1.14
CA TRP A 35 -15.78 0.70 -0.73
C TRP A 35 -15.91 -0.80 -0.49
N ASN A 36 -16.92 -1.24 0.25
CA ASN A 36 -17.12 -2.66 0.53
C ASN A 36 -17.44 -3.44 -0.75
N SER A 37 -18.28 -2.87 -1.61
CA SER A 37 -18.56 -3.45 -2.94
C SER A 37 -17.27 -3.61 -3.77
N MET A 38 -16.39 -2.60 -3.78
CA MET A 38 -15.11 -2.67 -4.49
C MET A 38 -14.18 -3.74 -3.91
N LEU A 39 -14.10 -3.85 -2.58
CA LEU A 39 -13.30 -4.88 -1.92
C LEU A 39 -13.77 -6.29 -2.23
N GLN A 40 -15.08 -6.52 -2.33
CA GLN A 40 -15.63 -7.83 -2.70
C GLN A 40 -15.34 -8.15 -4.17
N ALA A 41 -15.59 -7.19 -5.08
CA ALA A 41 -15.31 -7.39 -6.51
C ALA A 41 -13.83 -7.69 -6.78
N THR A 42 -12.91 -6.95 -6.14
CA THR A 42 -11.47 -7.20 -6.28
C THR A 42 -11.04 -8.53 -5.68
N LYS A 43 -11.66 -8.97 -4.58
CA LYS A 43 -11.42 -10.31 -4.01
C LYS A 43 -11.94 -11.42 -4.91
N ALA A 44 -13.08 -11.22 -5.58
CA ALA A 44 -13.65 -12.13 -6.56
C ALA A 44 -12.87 -12.12 -7.89
N GLY A 45 -11.97 -11.16 -8.11
CA GLY A 45 -11.27 -10.96 -9.39
C GLY A 45 -12.16 -10.42 -10.49
N GLU A 46 -13.29 -9.83 -10.14
CA GLU A 46 -14.20 -9.19 -11.07
C GLU A 46 -13.67 -7.79 -11.39
N PHE A 47 -12.55 -7.66 -12.08
CA PHE A 47 -12.02 -6.38 -12.53
C PHE A 47 -10.94 -6.58 -13.60
N GLU A 48 -10.78 -5.59 -14.47
CA GLU A 48 -9.61 -5.51 -15.36
C GLU A 48 -8.54 -4.62 -14.72
N ILE A 49 -8.95 -3.44 -14.23
CA ILE A 49 -8.09 -2.51 -13.51
C ILE A 49 -8.86 -1.97 -12.31
N ALA A 50 -8.27 -2.08 -11.12
CA ALA A 50 -8.84 -1.56 -9.88
C ALA A 50 -7.79 -0.78 -9.08
N ARG A 51 -8.22 0.34 -8.50
CA ARG A 51 -7.42 1.13 -7.56
C ARG A 51 -7.49 0.49 -6.18
N LEU A 52 -6.34 0.13 -5.63
CA LEU A 52 -6.20 -0.31 -4.25
C LEU A 52 -5.02 0.39 -3.58
N GLY A 53 -4.87 0.17 -2.28
CA GLY A 53 -3.71 0.58 -1.50
C GLY A 53 -3.57 -0.32 -0.28
N ASN A 54 -2.33 -0.46 0.20
CA ASN A 54 -2.03 -1.20 1.42
C ASN A 54 -1.43 -0.25 2.45
N ILE A 55 -1.78 -0.43 3.72
CA ILE A 55 -1.22 0.31 4.86
C ILE A 55 -0.68 -0.75 5.81
N GLY A 56 0.63 -0.74 6.05
CA GLY A 56 1.26 -1.69 6.96
C GLY A 56 0.86 -1.44 8.41
N SER A 57 0.60 -2.52 9.13
CA SER A 57 0.32 -2.55 10.57
C SER A 57 1.60 -2.52 11.42
N VAL A 58 2.72 -2.95 10.83
CA VAL A 58 4.06 -2.91 11.41
C VAL A 58 5.07 -2.38 10.41
N ALA A 59 6.22 -1.90 10.89
CA ALA A 59 7.29 -1.39 10.05
C ALA A 59 8.18 -2.52 9.48
N ASP A 60 7.57 -3.48 8.78
CA ASP A 60 8.27 -4.61 8.18
C ASP A 60 7.75 -4.91 6.75
N THR A 61 8.62 -4.74 5.77
CA THR A 61 8.30 -5.00 4.36
C THR A 61 8.05 -6.48 4.08
N GLU A 62 8.73 -7.37 4.81
CA GLU A 62 8.64 -8.82 4.63
C GLU A 62 7.26 -9.37 5.00
N SER A 63 6.63 -8.80 6.05
CA SER A 63 5.32 -9.23 6.54
C SER A 63 4.16 -8.47 5.92
N GLU A 64 4.35 -7.20 5.57
CA GLU A 64 3.21 -6.33 5.20
C GLU A 64 3.01 -6.17 3.68
N PHE A 65 4.09 -6.10 2.89
CA PHE A 65 3.98 -5.69 1.48
C PHE A 65 4.33 -6.82 0.49
N LEU A 66 5.46 -7.51 0.67
CA LEU A 66 5.85 -8.61 -0.20
C LEU A 66 4.85 -9.78 -0.20
N PRO A 67 4.19 -10.14 0.91
CA PRO A 67 3.22 -11.23 0.91
C PRO A 67 2.00 -10.99 0.03
N LEU A 68 1.70 -9.74 -0.36
CA LEU A 68 0.60 -9.40 -1.27
C LEU A 68 0.79 -9.99 -2.68
N PHE A 69 2.02 -10.36 -3.04
CA PHE A 69 2.40 -10.83 -4.37
C PHE A 69 2.63 -12.34 -4.44
N LYS A 70 2.40 -13.07 -3.35
CA LYS A 70 2.48 -14.53 -3.34
C LYS A 70 1.29 -15.16 -4.09
N CYS A 71 1.51 -16.29 -4.74
CA CYS A 71 0.47 -16.93 -5.58
C CYS A 71 -0.82 -17.27 -4.81
N ASN A 72 -0.68 -17.85 -3.61
CA ASN A 72 -1.80 -18.45 -2.86
C ASN A 72 -2.21 -17.66 -1.61
N THR A 73 -2.06 -16.33 -1.63
CA THR A 73 -2.49 -15.46 -0.53
C THR A 73 -3.87 -14.83 -0.84
N PRO A 74 -4.80 -14.76 0.14
CA PRO A 74 -6.08 -14.09 -0.07
C PRO A 74 -5.96 -12.59 -0.35
N ASP A 75 -4.81 -11.98 -0.03
CA ASP A 75 -4.55 -10.56 -0.22
C ASP A 75 -4.01 -10.22 -1.62
N ASN A 76 -3.66 -11.24 -2.43
CA ASN A 76 -3.24 -11.05 -3.81
C ASN A 76 -4.44 -10.78 -4.71
N ARG A 77 -4.90 -9.53 -4.67
CA ARG A 77 -6.02 -9.07 -5.49
C ARG A 77 -5.70 -9.12 -6.98
N GLY A 78 -4.45 -8.81 -7.35
CA GLY A 78 -3.97 -8.78 -8.74
C GLY A 78 -3.81 -10.17 -9.38
N ARG A 79 -3.99 -11.25 -8.62
CA ARG A 79 -3.82 -12.65 -9.07
C ARG A 79 -2.44 -12.93 -9.69
N TYR A 80 -1.43 -12.14 -9.34
CA TYR A 80 -0.07 -12.32 -9.81
C TYR A 80 0.53 -13.60 -9.22
N CYS A 81 1.22 -14.40 -10.02
CA CYS A 81 1.85 -15.61 -9.53
C CYS A 81 3.16 -15.88 -10.26
N SER A 82 4.26 -15.80 -9.52
CA SER A 82 5.60 -16.14 -10.00
C SER A 82 6.20 -17.20 -9.09
N ALA A 83 6.52 -18.36 -9.68
CA ALA A 83 7.17 -19.45 -8.96
C ALA A 83 8.56 -19.05 -8.45
N GLU A 84 9.25 -18.17 -9.19
CA GLU A 84 10.55 -17.64 -8.78
C GLU A 84 10.41 -16.72 -7.56
N PHE A 85 9.45 -15.79 -7.59
CA PHE A 85 9.14 -14.93 -6.45
C PHE A 85 8.81 -15.75 -5.20
N ASP A 86 7.92 -16.74 -5.33
CA ASP A 86 7.52 -17.58 -4.20
C ASP A 86 8.69 -18.40 -3.64
N ARG A 87 9.59 -18.90 -4.50
CA ARG A 87 10.82 -19.60 -4.10
C ARG A 87 11.75 -18.68 -3.32
N VAL A 88 12.05 -17.49 -3.85
CA VAL A 88 12.96 -16.53 -3.19
C VAL A 88 12.39 -16.06 -1.84
N MET A 89 11.08 -15.80 -1.77
CA MET A 89 10.40 -15.49 -0.51
C MET A 89 10.46 -16.64 0.51
N ALA A 90 10.38 -17.90 0.05
CA ALA A 90 10.52 -19.06 0.93
C ALA A 90 11.96 -19.21 1.44
N GLU A 91 12.96 -18.96 0.60
CA GLU A 91 14.38 -18.95 0.98
C GLU A 91 14.70 -17.84 1.98
N ALA A 92 14.20 -16.62 1.76
CA ALA A 92 14.43 -15.50 2.67
C ALA A 92 13.99 -15.83 4.12
N ARG A 93 12.86 -16.53 4.27
CA ARG A 93 12.30 -16.92 5.58
C ARG A 93 13.18 -17.89 6.36
N THR A 94 14.09 -18.62 5.72
CA THR A 94 14.99 -19.55 6.41
C THR A 94 16.27 -18.89 6.91
N ILE A 95 16.52 -17.63 6.53
CA ILE A 95 17.74 -16.90 6.86
C ILE A 95 17.57 -16.14 8.19
N PRO A 96 18.31 -16.50 9.25
CA PRO A 96 18.19 -15.84 10.56
C PRO A 96 18.90 -14.48 10.59
N GLU A 97 20.03 -14.34 9.89
CA GLU A 97 20.81 -13.11 9.87
C GLU A 97 20.10 -12.05 9.02
N ARG A 98 19.86 -10.89 9.62
CA ARG A 98 19.01 -9.85 9.04
C ARG A 98 19.56 -9.28 7.73
N THR A 99 20.86 -9.10 7.62
CA THR A 99 21.50 -8.49 6.45
C THR A 99 21.38 -9.41 5.23
N ALA A 100 21.66 -10.70 5.40
CA ALA A 100 21.51 -11.74 4.41
C ALA A 100 20.04 -11.94 4.04
N ARG A 101 19.12 -11.93 5.02
CA ARG A 101 17.67 -11.99 4.74
C ARG A 101 17.22 -10.79 3.90
N ASN A 102 17.64 -9.57 4.26
CA ASN A 102 17.30 -8.37 3.50
C ASN A 102 17.88 -8.38 2.09
N ALA A 103 19.10 -8.90 1.89
CA ALA A 103 19.65 -9.09 0.56
C ALA A 103 18.78 -10.03 -0.28
N LYS A 104 18.30 -11.12 0.32
CA LYS A 104 17.40 -12.07 -0.34
C LYS A 104 16.02 -11.49 -0.65
N LEU A 105 15.47 -10.68 0.25
CA LEU A 105 14.20 -9.98 0.01
C LEU A 105 14.29 -8.97 -1.12
N ARG A 106 15.44 -8.32 -1.32
CA ARG A 106 15.68 -7.44 -2.48
C ARG A 106 15.65 -8.20 -3.80
N GLU A 107 16.08 -9.46 -3.83
CA GLU A 107 15.91 -10.31 -5.03
C GLU A 107 14.43 -10.52 -5.33
N ALA A 108 13.60 -10.79 -4.32
CA ALA A 108 12.15 -10.92 -4.49
C ALA A 108 11.50 -9.61 -4.96
N GLU A 109 11.89 -8.47 -4.38
CA GLU A 109 11.44 -7.15 -4.83
C GLU A 109 11.81 -6.91 -6.29
N ALA A 110 13.03 -7.24 -6.71
CA ALA A 110 13.48 -7.05 -8.09
C ALA A 110 12.65 -7.88 -9.07
N ILE A 111 12.34 -9.13 -8.75
CA ILE A 111 11.45 -9.99 -9.56
C ILE A 111 10.08 -9.33 -9.69
N MET A 112 9.47 -8.94 -8.57
CA MET A 112 8.15 -8.31 -8.55
C MET A 112 8.13 -6.98 -9.33
N ILE A 113 9.17 -6.15 -9.23
CA ILE A 113 9.27 -4.89 -9.96
C ILE A 113 9.40 -5.14 -11.47
N ASN A 114 10.18 -6.15 -11.88
CA ASN A 114 10.35 -6.49 -13.29
C ASN A 114 9.07 -7.05 -13.92
N ASP A 115 8.29 -7.81 -13.15
CA ASP A 115 7.04 -8.41 -13.62
C ASP A 115 5.86 -7.42 -13.66
N VAL A 116 6.00 -6.25 -13.01
CA VAL A 116 5.02 -5.15 -12.94
C VAL A 116 3.59 -5.64 -12.64
N PRO A 117 3.35 -6.44 -11.58
CA PRO A 117 2.01 -6.94 -11.25
C PRO A 117 1.06 -5.84 -10.76
N VAL A 118 1.61 -4.69 -10.36
CA VAL A 118 0.88 -3.50 -9.95
C VAL A 118 1.60 -2.26 -10.48
N ILE A 119 0.86 -1.16 -10.60
CA ILE A 119 1.41 0.14 -10.97
C ILE A 119 1.33 1.05 -9.74
N PRO A 120 2.44 1.28 -9.00
CA PRO A 120 2.46 2.20 -7.87
C PRO A 120 2.17 3.64 -8.32
N ILE A 121 1.25 4.33 -7.64
CA ILE A 121 0.88 5.71 -7.96
C ILE A 121 1.56 6.70 -7.01
N TYR A 122 1.48 6.43 -5.70
CA TYR A 122 2.11 7.26 -4.67
C TYR A 122 2.29 6.47 -3.37
N VAL A 123 3.16 6.98 -2.50
CA VAL A 123 3.26 6.58 -1.10
C VAL A 123 2.48 7.59 -0.25
N TYR A 124 1.73 7.11 0.75
CA TYR A 124 0.96 8.00 1.61
C TYR A 124 1.90 8.90 2.42
N THR A 125 1.48 10.15 2.60
CA THR A 125 2.14 11.10 3.51
C THR A 125 1.15 11.52 4.57
N GLN A 126 1.59 11.62 5.81
CA GLN A 126 0.75 12.08 6.91
C GLN A 126 1.31 13.38 7.47
N LYS A 127 0.38 14.29 7.81
CA LYS A 127 0.69 15.64 8.27
C LYS A 127 0.03 15.84 9.62
N HIS A 128 0.82 16.22 10.61
CA HIS A 128 0.36 16.45 11.98
C HIS A 128 0.53 17.92 12.32
N LEU A 129 -0.53 18.55 12.79
CA LEU A 129 -0.47 19.87 13.40
C LEU A 129 -0.59 19.69 14.91
N VAL A 130 0.53 19.87 15.60
CA VAL A 130 0.63 19.70 17.05
C VAL A 130 0.74 21.08 17.69
N LYS A 131 -0.10 21.36 18.69
CA LYS A 131 -0.04 22.62 19.42
C LYS A 131 1.28 22.73 20.19
N PRO A 132 1.89 23.92 20.31
CA PRO A 132 3.19 24.06 21.00
C PRO A 132 3.18 23.62 22.48
N TYR A 133 2.00 23.63 23.11
CA TYR A 133 1.81 23.17 24.49
C TYR A 133 1.64 21.65 24.62
N VAL A 134 1.57 20.89 23.53
CA VAL A 134 1.53 19.43 23.59
C VAL A 134 2.97 18.92 23.62
N ARG A 135 3.32 18.21 24.70
CA ARG A 135 4.66 17.66 24.92
C ARG A 135 4.67 16.16 24.63
N ASP A 136 5.84 15.66 24.23
CA ASP A 136 6.14 14.23 24.02
C ASP A 136 5.23 13.52 22.99
N TYR A 137 4.64 14.27 22.06
CA TYR A 137 3.96 13.71 20.89
C TYR A 137 5.00 13.27 19.85
N ALA A 138 5.34 11.99 19.88
CA ALA A 138 6.25 11.37 18.93
C ALA A 138 5.48 10.57 17.87
N ILE A 139 5.64 10.94 16.60
CA ILE A 139 5.11 10.20 15.45
C ILE A 139 5.96 8.94 15.25
N ASN A 140 5.33 7.82 14.88
CA ASN A 140 6.00 6.57 14.56
C ASN A 140 5.79 6.16 13.09
N LEU A 141 6.48 5.10 12.65
CA LEU A 141 6.49 4.67 11.24
C LEU A 141 5.13 4.19 10.70
N ILE A 142 4.18 3.84 11.57
CA ILE A 142 2.84 3.36 11.21
C ILE A 142 1.75 4.42 11.46
N ASP A 143 2.16 5.63 11.83
CA ASP A 143 1.30 6.76 12.23
C ASP A 143 0.22 6.42 13.28
N GLN A 144 0.63 5.66 14.29
CA GLN A 144 -0.17 5.38 15.47
C GLN A 144 0.59 5.84 16.72
N PRO A 145 0.76 7.17 16.91
CA PRO A 145 1.56 7.71 18.00
C PRO A 145 1.00 7.29 19.36
N SER A 146 1.91 6.95 20.26
CA SER A 146 1.55 6.48 21.59
C SER A 146 1.13 7.65 22.48
N LEU A 147 -0.14 7.69 22.90
CA LEU A 147 -0.65 8.82 23.67
C LEU A 147 -0.29 8.78 25.17
N TRP A 148 0.24 7.68 25.69
CA TRP A 148 0.52 7.55 27.13
C TRP A 148 1.65 8.46 27.64
N ARG A 149 2.58 8.85 26.76
CA ARG A 149 3.65 9.81 27.10
C ARG A 149 3.22 11.25 26.86
N VAL A 150 2.13 11.46 26.13
CA VAL A 150 1.71 12.79 25.70
C VAL A 150 1.14 13.55 26.88
N SER A 151 1.59 14.79 27.06
CA SER A 151 1.12 15.68 28.12
C SER A 151 0.80 17.07 27.60
N ILE A 152 0.02 17.82 28.38
CA ILE A 152 -0.33 19.21 28.11
C ILE A 152 0.45 20.10 29.07
N ASP A 153 1.23 21.02 28.52
CA ASP A 153 1.89 22.09 29.26
C ASP A 153 0.88 23.19 29.63
N LEU A 154 0.37 23.10 30.86
CA LEU A 154 -0.60 24.07 31.40
C LEU A 154 0.00 25.47 31.64
N SER A 155 1.33 25.59 31.63
CA SER A 155 2.03 26.86 31.81
C SER A 155 2.15 27.68 30.51
N TRP A 156 1.87 27.06 29.36
CA TRP A 156 2.04 27.70 28.06
C TRP A 156 1.18 28.95 27.89
N ARG A 157 1.75 29.96 27.20
CA ARG A 157 1.11 31.20 26.77
C ARG A 157 1.52 31.45 25.30
N PRO A 158 0.59 31.94 24.45
CA PRO A 158 0.84 32.22 23.03
C PRO A 158 1.82 33.37 22.80
#